data_AF-A0A382CQC4-F1
#
_entry.id   AF-A0A382CQC4-F1
#
_cell.length_a   1.000
_cell.length_b   1.000
_cell.length_c   1.000
_cell.angle_alpha   90.00
_cell.angle_beta   90.00
_cell.angle_gamma   90.00
#
_symmetry.space_group_name_H-M   'P 1'
#
loop_
_entity.id
_entity.type
_entity.pdbx_description
1 polymer ?
#
loop_
_entity_poly.entity_id
_entity_poly.type
_entity_poly.pdbx_seq_one_letter_code
_entity_poly.pdbx_strand_id
1 'polypeptide(L)'
;MKKSVFKVNTKGHLEKDLFFDESVDIARYDVVKYPLFQKLYEKMLSFYWTPDEIDVTKDKIDFGKLTKNEQHIFTANLKRQILLDSVQGRSPDLALLPISSNPELELLIETWAFFETIHSRSYTHLIRNVYPNPSKIFDEITSIPQILECGNDISEHYDNLINYKGPYGSYKHKKLLYLCMVSIYILEGIRFYVSFACSWAFAELKQMEGNAKIIKLIARDENLHLSASLNIIKTLIKDDKDFEKIKDDTYDQVMKLFE
;
A
#
# COMPACT_ATOMS: atom_id res chain seq x y z
N MET A 1 7.62 -22.67 12.47
CA MET A 1 8.74 -22.14 13.27
C MET A 1 8.16 -21.24 14.36
N LYS A 2 8.65 -21.26 15.60
CA LYS A 2 8.15 -20.37 16.66
C LYS A 2 8.58 -18.94 16.32
N LYS A 3 7.61 -18.03 16.10
CA LYS A 3 7.91 -16.61 15.85
C LYS A 3 8.57 -16.02 17.11
N SER A 4 9.66 -15.27 16.93
CA SER A 4 10.35 -14.57 18.01
C SER A 4 10.58 -13.13 17.57
N VAL A 5 10.36 -12.17 18.46
CA VAL A 5 10.69 -10.76 18.21
C VAL A 5 12.20 -10.49 18.34
N PHE A 6 12.93 -11.41 18.97
CA PHE A 6 14.39 -11.35 19.06
C PHE A 6 14.95 -12.75 19.16
N LYS A 7 15.94 -13.06 18.34
CA LYS A 7 16.72 -14.30 18.38
C LYS A 7 18.08 -14.02 17.77
N VAL A 8 19.15 -14.48 18.41
CA VAL A 8 20.49 -14.40 17.82
C VAL A 8 20.55 -15.28 16.59
N ASN A 9 20.87 -14.69 15.44
CA ASN A 9 20.90 -15.38 14.16
C ASN A 9 22.23 -16.10 13.94
N THR A 10 22.18 -17.11 13.06
CA THR A 10 23.35 -17.84 12.58
C THR A 10 23.84 -17.31 11.23
N LYS A 11 22.93 -16.80 10.41
CA LYS A 11 23.23 -16.19 9.11
C LYS A 11 23.36 -14.67 9.24
N GLY A 12 24.43 -14.10 8.67
CA GLY A 12 24.67 -12.65 8.72
C GLY A 12 23.64 -11.86 7.90
N HIS A 13 23.29 -10.64 8.33
CA HIS A 13 22.30 -9.79 7.66
C HIS A 13 22.63 -9.47 6.18
N LEU A 14 23.91 -9.52 5.79
CA LEU A 14 24.36 -9.31 4.40
C LEU A 14 24.23 -10.56 3.51
N GLU A 15 23.93 -11.71 4.09
CA GLU A 15 23.80 -12.99 3.38
C GLU A 15 22.34 -13.38 3.19
N LYS A 16 21.42 -12.82 3.99
CA LYS A 16 20.01 -13.20 4.00
C LYS A 16 19.26 -12.72 2.77
N ASP A 17 18.35 -13.53 2.26
CA ASP A 17 17.39 -13.11 1.23
C ASP A 17 16.32 -12.22 1.86
N LEU A 18 15.54 -11.50 1.05
CA LEU A 18 14.56 -10.54 1.57
C LEU A 18 13.55 -11.17 2.53
N PHE A 19 13.14 -12.40 2.23
CA PHE A 19 12.14 -13.12 2.99
C PHE A 19 12.55 -14.57 3.21
N PHE A 20 11.93 -15.19 4.21
CA PHE A 20 12.01 -16.62 4.52
C PHE A 20 13.37 -17.12 5.06
N ASP A 21 14.30 -16.23 5.36
CA ASP A 21 15.46 -16.51 6.23
C ASP A 21 15.12 -16.21 7.71
N GLU A 22 16.10 -16.31 8.61
CA GLU A 22 15.92 -15.92 10.01
C GLU A 22 15.49 -14.45 10.12
N SER A 23 14.55 -14.16 11.03
CA SER A 23 14.05 -12.80 11.27
C SER A 23 15.18 -11.82 11.64
N VAL A 24 14.92 -10.52 11.52
CA VAL A 24 15.87 -9.51 11.96
C VAL A 24 16.14 -9.66 13.46
N ASP A 25 17.41 -9.59 13.84
CA ASP A 25 17.87 -9.58 15.23
C ASP A 25 18.15 -8.16 15.71
N ILE A 26 18.96 -7.43 14.95
CA ILE A 26 19.35 -6.05 15.22
C ILE A 26 18.97 -5.17 14.04
N ALA A 27 18.14 -4.16 14.30
CA ALA A 27 17.86 -3.09 13.36
C ALA A 27 19.10 -2.18 13.24
N ARG A 28 19.84 -2.31 12.14
CA ARG A 28 21.04 -1.52 11.83
C ARG A 28 21.03 -1.08 10.37
N TYR A 29 21.59 0.10 10.13
CA TYR A 29 21.51 0.80 8.83
C TYR A 29 22.85 1.40 8.40
N ASP A 30 23.94 1.04 9.10
CA ASP A 30 25.29 1.46 8.77
C ASP A 30 25.83 0.71 7.53
N VAL A 31 25.45 -0.56 7.37
CA VAL A 31 25.71 -1.40 6.20
C VAL A 31 24.49 -2.28 5.97
N VAL A 32 24.03 -2.38 4.73
CA VAL A 32 22.81 -3.13 4.34
C VAL A 32 23.08 -3.97 3.10
N LYS A 33 22.36 -5.08 2.91
CA LYS A 33 22.53 -5.96 1.73
C LYS A 33 21.97 -5.29 0.48
N TYR A 34 20.84 -4.60 0.63
CA TYR A 34 20.11 -3.97 -0.47
C TYR A 34 20.00 -2.45 -0.28
N PRO A 35 21.02 -1.67 -0.68
CA PRO A 35 21.02 -0.20 -0.54
C PRO A 35 19.85 0.52 -1.22
N LEU A 36 19.17 -0.14 -2.16
CA LEU A 36 18.00 0.42 -2.82
C LEU A 36 16.81 0.60 -1.87
N PHE A 37 16.54 -0.38 -0.99
CA PHE A 37 15.45 -0.29 -0.02
C PHE A 37 15.73 0.79 1.03
N GLN A 38 17.00 0.95 1.40
CA GLN A 38 17.45 2.08 2.21
C GLN A 38 17.13 3.43 1.56
N LYS A 39 17.52 3.62 0.30
CA LYS A 39 17.22 4.86 -0.43
C LYS A 39 15.73 5.12 -0.54
N LEU A 40 14.90 4.09 -0.66
CA LEU A 40 13.45 4.23 -0.77
C LEU A 40 12.83 4.73 0.54
N TYR A 41 13.11 4.10 1.68
CA TYR A 41 12.56 4.59 2.95
C TYR A 41 13.11 5.97 3.31
N GLU A 42 14.39 6.25 3.04
CA GLU A 42 14.97 7.60 3.25
C GLU A 42 14.25 8.64 2.40
N LYS A 43 13.88 8.28 1.17
CA LYS A 43 13.11 9.15 0.28
C LYS A 43 11.69 9.36 0.78
N MET A 44 11.01 8.31 1.25
CA MET A 44 9.69 8.41 1.88
C MET A 44 9.75 9.36 3.08
N LEU A 45 10.69 9.15 4.01
CA LEU A 45 10.87 10.04 5.17
C LEU A 45 11.10 11.50 4.77
N SER A 46 11.87 11.75 3.69
CA SER A 46 12.08 13.12 3.16
C SER A 46 10.81 13.80 2.64
N PHE A 47 9.75 13.02 2.40
CA PHE A 47 8.46 13.47 1.90
C PHE A 47 7.42 13.69 2.98
N TYR A 48 7.76 13.47 4.25
CA TYR A 48 6.83 13.63 5.37
C TYR A 48 6.00 14.93 5.26
N TRP A 49 4.70 14.79 5.46
CA TRP A 49 3.72 15.86 5.41
C TRP A 49 2.60 15.58 6.39
N THR A 50 1.89 16.62 6.82
CA THR A 50 0.71 16.47 7.67
C THR A 50 -0.53 17.00 6.95
N PRO A 51 -1.67 16.28 6.99
CA PRO A 51 -2.85 16.71 6.23
C PRO A 51 -3.42 18.05 6.70
N ASP A 52 -3.28 18.36 7.98
CA ASP A 52 -3.79 19.58 8.61
C ASP A 52 -3.13 20.86 8.04
N GLU A 53 -1.97 20.75 7.38
CA GLU A 53 -1.29 21.87 6.70
C GLU A 53 -1.91 22.22 5.34
N ILE A 54 -2.81 21.39 4.83
CA ILE A 54 -3.44 21.60 3.52
C ILE A 54 -4.80 22.26 3.71
N ASP A 55 -4.94 23.49 3.18
CA ASP A 55 -6.21 24.21 3.19
C ASP A 55 -7.23 23.57 2.23
N VAL A 56 -8.33 23.11 2.82
CA VAL A 56 -9.49 22.50 2.14
C VAL A 56 -10.78 23.31 2.38
N THR A 57 -10.68 24.55 2.88
CA THR A 57 -11.85 25.35 3.30
C THR A 57 -12.81 25.64 2.14
N LYS A 58 -12.26 25.86 0.94
CA LYS A 58 -13.06 26.15 -0.27
C LYS A 58 -13.80 24.91 -0.80
N ASP A 59 -13.30 23.71 -0.52
CA ASP A 59 -13.84 22.46 -1.08
C ASP A 59 -15.29 22.21 -0.67
N LYS A 60 -15.71 22.65 0.52
CA LYS A 60 -17.13 22.58 0.94
C LYS A 60 -18.04 23.40 0.02
N ILE A 61 -17.60 24.59 -0.35
CA ILE A 61 -18.35 25.51 -1.22
C ILE A 61 -18.39 24.94 -2.64
N ASP A 62 -17.25 24.46 -3.13
CA ASP A 62 -17.16 23.86 -4.46
C ASP A 62 -18.03 22.61 -4.56
N PHE A 63 -17.95 21.71 -3.58
CA PHE A 63 -18.78 20.51 -3.51
C PHE A 63 -20.29 20.84 -3.53
N GLY A 64 -20.70 21.90 -2.81
CA GLY A 64 -22.09 22.36 -2.81
C GLY A 64 -22.60 22.90 -4.14
N LYS A 65 -21.71 23.30 -5.06
CA LYS A 65 -22.04 23.77 -6.42
C LYS A 65 -22.07 22.66 -7.46
N LEU A 66 -21.52 21.49 -7.14
CA LEU A 66 -21.53 20.33 -8.03
C LEU A 66 -22.96 19.83 -8.24
N THR A 67 -23.22 19.28 -9.43
CA THR A 67 -24.43 18.51 -9.70
C THR A 67 -24.46 17.25 -8.84
N LYS A 68 -25.65 16.66 -8.66
CA LYS A 68 -25.78 15.40 -7.89
C LYS A 68 -24.90 14.26 -8.43
N ASN A 69 -24.72 14.21 -9.75
CA ASN A 69 -23.89 13.18 -10.39
C ASN A 69 -22.40 13.42 -10.14
N GLU A 70 -21.95 14.67 -10.21
CA GLU A 70 -20.57 15.05 -9.86
C GLU A 70 -20.27 14.80 -8.37
N GLN A 71 -21.20 15.14 -7.47
CA GLN A 71 -21.07 14.81 -6.05
C GLN A 71 -20.98 13.30 -5.83
N HIS A 72 -21.77 12.51 -6.56
CA HIS A 72 -21.70 11.05 -6.51
C HIS A 72 -20.33 10.54 -6.98
N ILE A 73 -19.84 11.00 -8.14
CA ILE A 73 -18.53 10.60 -8.67
C ILE A 73 -17.41 10.93 -7.67
N PHE A 74 -17.38 12.17 -7.16
CA PHE A 74 -16.38 12.60 -6.20
C PHE A 74 -16.41 11.75 -4.92
N THR A 75 -17.60 11.59 -4.34
CA THR A 75 -17.78 10.87 -3.07
C THR A 75 -17.49 9.38 -3.23
N ALA A 76 -17.91 8.76 -4.33
CA ALA A 76 -17.65 7.34 -4.59
C ALA A 76 -16.15 7.06 -4.79
N ASN A 77 -15.45 7.95 -5.53
CA ASN A 77 -14.01 7.86 -5.69
C ASN A 77 -13.29 7.98 -4.34
N LEU A 78 -13.66 8.96 -3.52
CA LEU A 78 -13.09 9.17 -2.19
C LEU A 78 -13.34 7.97 -1.26
N LYS A 79 -14.56 7.42 -1.25
CA LYS A 79 -14.88 6.21 -0.46
C LYS A 79 -14.03 5.01 -0.87
N ARG A 80 -13.76 4.84 -2.18
CA ARG A 80 -12.86 3.79 -2.69
C ARG A 80 -11.43 4.00 -2.20
N GLN A 81 -10.90 5.21 -2.31
CA GLN A 81 -9.55 5.55 -1.82
C GLN A 81 -9.40 5.26 -0.32
N ILE A 82 -10.39 5.65 0.49
CA ILE A 82 -10.40 5.36 1.94
C ILE A 82 -10.35 3.87 2.22
N LEU A 83 -11.11 3.05 1.49
CA LEU A 83 -11.09 1.61 1.69
C LEU A 83 -9.70 1.03 1.38
N LEU A 84 -9.10 1.45 0.26
CA LEU A 84 -7.79 0.95 -0.18
C LEU A 84 -6.70 1.30 0.84
N ASP A 85 -6.57 2.55 1.25
CA ASP A 85 -5.55 2.94 2.25
C ASP A 85 -5.87 2.40 3.66
N SER A 86 -7.15 2.12 3.94
CA SER A 86 -7.48 1.39 5.16
C SER A 86 -6.88 0.00 5.15
N VAL A 87 -6.81 -0.69 4.00
CA VAL A 87 -6.13 -1.97 3.86
C VAL A 87 -4.61 -1.77 3.90
N GLN A 88 -4.07 -0.84 3.12
CA GLN A 88 -2.62 -0.63 3.02
C GLN A 88 -1.98 -0.07 4.31
N GLY A 89 -2.73 0.66 5.14
CA GLY A 89 -2.25 1.13 6.43
C GLY A 89 -2.00 0.04 7.48
N ARG A 90 -2.34 -1.22 7.22
CA ARG A 90 -2.07 -2.34 8.14
C ARG A 90 -1.51 -3.58 7.48
N SER A 91 -1.90 -3.86 6.24
CA SER A 91 -1.66 -5.16 5.62
C SER A 91 -0.19 -5.44 5.29
N PRO A 92 0.63 -4.46 4.82
CA PRO A 92 2.07 -4.65 4.67
C PRO A 92 2.73 -5.11 5.97
N ASP A 93 2.43 -4.45 7.10
CA ASP A 93 2.98 -4.83 8.41
C ASP A 93 2.57 -6.25 8.80
N LEU A 94 1.28 -6.57 8.73
CA LEU A 94 0.74 -7.85 9.17
C LEU A 94 1.21 -9.03 8.31
N ALA A 95 1.37 -8.80 7.00
CA ALA A 95 1.67 -9.85 6.04
C ALA A 95 3.17 -10.03 5.77
N LEU A 96 3.93 -8.94 5.72
CA LEU A 96 5.32 -8.95 5.24
C LEU A 96 6.34 -8.96 6.37
N LEU A 97 6.14 -8.22 7.47
CA LEU A 97 7.10 -8.22 8.58
C LEU A 97 7.36 -9.63 9.15
N PRO A 98 6.36 -10.50 9.38
CA PRO A 98 6.62 -11.81 9.99
C PRO A 98 7.45 -12.77 9.14
N ILE A 99 7.67 -12.45 7.87
CA ILE A 99 8.44 -13.25 6.91
C ILE A 99 9.67 -12.50 6.38
N SER A 100 9.89 -11.25 6.81
CA SER A 100 11.04 -10.43 6.41
C SER A 100 12.31 -10.85 7.15
N SER A 101 13.46 -10.67 6.50
CA SER A 101 14.74 -11.17 7.03
C SER A 101 15.86 -10.13 7.06
N ASN A 102 15.66 -8.94 6.49
CA ASN A 102 16.64 -7.86 6.43
C ASN A 102 16.16 -6.58 7.13
N PRO A 103 17.03 -5.87 7.87
CA PRO A 103 16.65 -4.67 8.60
C PRO A 103 16.19 -3.52 7.69
N GLU A 104 16.81 -3.35 6.51
CA GLU A 104 16.41 -2.32 5.55
C GLU A 104 15.03 -2.57 4.92
N LEU A 105 14.59 -3.83 4.88
CA LEU A 105 13.28 -4.21 4.37
C LEU A 105 12.20 -4.00 5.44
N GLU A 106 12.45 -4.41 6.68
CA GLU A 106 11.51 -4.17 7.80
C GLU A 106 11.22 -2.68 7.94
N LEU A 107 12.25 -1.83 7.97
CA LEU A 107 12.06 -0.38 8.07
C LEU A 107 11.32 0.19 6.85
N LEU A 108 11.56 -0.34 5.65
CA LEU A 108 10.81 0.07 4.45
C LEU A 108 9.32 -0.25 4.57
N ILE A 109 8.97 -1.45 5.05
CA ILE A 109 7.58 -1.89 5.24
C ILE A 109 6.88 -1.02 6.28
N GLU A 110 7.52 -0.80 7.44
CA GLU A 110 6.95 0.03 8.51
C GLU A 110 6.78 1.49 8.06
N THR A 111 7.78 2.03 7.35
CA THR A 111 7.71 3.40 6.81
C THR A 111 6.59 3.51 5.78
N TRP A 112 6.47 2.54 4.89
CA TRP A 112 5.38 2.48 3.91
C TRP A 112 4.02 2.47 4.61
N ALA A 113 3.77 1.49 5.49
CA ALA A 113 2.51 1.40 6.23
C ALA A 113 2.20 2.67 7.02
N PHE A 114 3.22 3.32 7.60
CA PHE A 114 3.06 4.62 8.26
C PHE A 114 2.54 5.71 7.31
N PHE A 115 3.10 5.84 6.10
CA PHE A 115 2.63 6.81 5.11
C PHE A 115 1.18 6.57 4.67
N GLU A 116 0.77 5.30 4.51
CA GLU A 116 -0.62 4.93 4.24
C GLU A 116 -1.57 5.40 5.36
N THR A 117 -1.11 5.41 6.62
CA THR A 117 -1.90 5.99 7.71
C THR A 117 -2.03 7.51 7.62
N ILE A 118 -1.02 8.21 7.08
CA ILE A 118 -1.10 9.65 6.79
C ILE A 118 -2.14 9.90 5.70
N HIS A 119 -2.18 9.06 4.67
CA HIS A 119 -3.17 9.15 3.59
C HIS A 119 -4.59 8.96 4.14
N SER A 120 -4.81 7.92 4.96
CA SER A 120 -6.08 7.68 5.66
C SER A 120 -6.52 8.86 6.54
N ARG A 121 -5.58 9.48 7.27
CA ARG A 121 -5.84 10.70 8.05
C ARG A 121 -6.22 11.88 7.15
N SER A 122 -5.62 11.99 5.98
CA SER A 122 -5.91 13.06 5.03
C SER A 122 -7.34 12.99 4.47
N TYR A 123 -7.86 11.79 4.22
CA TYR A 123 -9.27 11.65 3.84
C TYR A 123 -10.20 12.05 4.98
N THR A 124 -9.83 11.77 6.23
CA THR A 124 -10.60 12.25 7.39
C THR A 124 -10.60 13.76 7.47
N HIS A 125 -9.45 14.41 7.24
CA HIS A 125 -9.35 15.86 7.15
C HIS A 125 -10.29 16.41 6.06
N LEU A 126 -10.25 15.84 4.86
CA LEU A 126 -11.11 16.24 3.75
C LEU A 126 -12.61 16.05 4.08
N ILE A 127 -13.01 14.85 4.54
CA ILE A 127 -14.42 14.54 4.80
C ILE A 127 -14.99 15.46 5.88
N ARG A 128 -14.25 15.71 6.95
CA ARG A 128 -14.70 16.58 8.06
C ARG A 128 -14.94 18.02 7.61
N ASN A 129 -14.24 18.49 6.59
CA ASN A 129 -14.37 19.84 6.09
C ASN A 129 -15.42 19.96 4.98
N VAL A 130 -15.64 18.92 4.18
CA VAL A 130 -16.59 18.95 3.04
C VAL A 130 -18.00 18.55 3.45
N TYR A 131 -18.17 17.51 4.27
CA TYR A 131 -19.48 16.91 4.56
C TYR A 131 -20.04 17.33 5.91
N PRO A 132 -21.35 17.59 6.02
CA PRO A 132 -21.98 17.95 7.29
C PRO A 132 -22.05 16.79 8.29
N ASN A 133 -22.08 15.54 7.80
CA ASN A 133 -22.06 14.33 8.64
C ASN A 133 -20.97 13.36 8.11
N PRO A 134 -19.72 13.51 8.58
CA PRO A 134 -18.62 12.62 8.22
C PRO A 134 -18.88 11.15 8.53
N SER A 135 -19.48 10.84 9.69
CA SER A 135 -19.74 9.46 10.12
C SER A 135 -20.58 8.71 9.10
N LYS A 136 -21.62 9.35 8.55
CA LYS A 136 -22.44 8.75 7.49
C LYS A 136 -21.61 8.34 6.27
N ILE A 137 -20.61 9.14 5.88
CA ILE A 137 -19.76 8.81 4.72
C ILE A 137 -18.93 7.55 5.01
N PHE A 138 -18.33 7.45 6.21
CA PHE A 138 -17.54 6.30 6.63
C PHE A 138 -18.38 5.04 6.82
N ASP A 139 -19.51 5.14 7.54
CA ASP A 139 -20.38 4.00 7.86
C ASP A 139 -21.02 3.37 6.61
N GLU A 140 -21.18 4.17 5.54
CA GLU A 140 -21.70 3.69 4.25
C GLU A 140 -20.65 3.05 3.34
N ILE A 141 -19.34 3.13 3.65
CA ILE A 141 -18.31 2.55 2.76
C ILE A 141 -18.54 1.04 2.62
N THR A 142 -18.79 0.36 3.75
CA THR A 142 -18.99 -1.08 3.80
C THR A 142 -20.38 -1.54 3.37
N SER A 143 -21.27 -0.62 2.95
CA SER A 143 -22.58 -1.00 2.40
C SER A 143 -22.66 -0.89 0.88
N ILE A 144 -21.59 -0.44 0.21
CA ILE A 144 -21.53 -0.30 -1.25
C ILE A 144 -20.84 -1.54 -1.85
N PRO A 145 -21.59 -2.41 -2.55
CA PRO A 145 -21.05 -3.68 -3.04
C PRO A 145 -19.83 -3.52 -3.95
N GLN A 146 -19.83 -2.53 -4.84
CA GLN A 146 -18.75 -2.27 -5.80
C GLN A 146 -17.46 -1.83 -5.11
N ILE A 147 -17.57 -1.16 -3.96
CA ILE A 147 -16.41 -0.73 -3.18
C ILE A 147 -15.88 -1.92 -2.37
N LEU A 148 -16.77 -2.69 -1.74
CA LEU A 148 -16.39 -3.90 -1.01
C LEU A 148 -15.73 -4.96 -1.89
N GLU A 149 -16.24 -5.21 -3.09
CA GLU A 149 -15.67 -6.15 -4.05
C GLU A 149 -14.19 -5.83 -4.31
N CYS A 150 -13.89 -4.55 -4.61
CA CYS A 150 -12.52 -4.10 -4.79
C CYS A 150 -11.63 -4.34 -3.55
N GLY A 151 -12.16 -4.14 -2.35
CA GLY A 151 -11.40 -4.41 -1.11
C GLY A 151 -11.16 -5.90 -0.87
N ASN A 152 -12.15 -6.74 -1.18
CA ASN A 152 -12.06 -8.19 -1.01
C ASN A 152 -11.02 -8.80 -1.96
N ASP A 153 -11.01 -8.39 -3.23
CA ASP A 153 -10.05 -8.88 -4.23
C ASP A 153 -8.60 -8.67 -3.77
N ILE A 154 -8.31 -7.51 -3.17
CA ILE A 154 -6.99 -7.18 -2.64
C ILE A 154 -6.71 -7.95 -1.35
N SER A 155 -7.68 -7.95 -0.42
CA SER A 155 -7.51 -8.54 0.91
C SER A 155 -7.31 -10.05 0.84
N GLU A 156 -7.90 -10.73 -0.14
CA GLU A 156 -7.73 -12.17 -0.34
C GLU A 156 -6.24 -12.57 -0.43
N HIS A 157 -5.42 -11.80 -1.15
CA HIS A 157 -4.01 -12.14 -1.31
C HIS A 157 -3.21 -11.97 0.00
N TYR A 158 -3.52 -10.92 0.76
CA TYR A 158 -2.97 -10.73 2.09
C TYR A 158 -3.41 -11.85 3.04
N ASP A 159 -4.69 -12.16 3.09
CA ASP A 159 -5.26 -13.18 3.96
C ASP A 159 -4.70 -14.57 3.64
N ASN A 160 -4.56 -14.90 2.36
CA ASN A 160 -3.97 -16.16 1.93
C ASN A 160 -2.51 -16.30 2.39
N LEU A 161 -1.73 -15.22 2.35
CA LEU A 161 -0.35 -15.21 2.84
C LEU A 161 -0.29 -15.30 4.38
N ILE A 162 -1.04 -14.45 5.08
CA ILE A 162 -1.08 -14.39 6.55
C ILE A 162 -1.53 -15.72 7.15
N ASN A 163 -2.58 -16.33 6.58
CA ASN A 163 -3.21 -17.51 7.13
C ASN A 163 -2.56 -18.82 6.64
N TYR A 164 -1.45 -18.77 5.91
CA TYR A 164 -0.78 -19.96 5.43
C TYR A 164 -0.19 -20.79 6.59
N LYS A 165 -0.73 -22.01 6.77
CA LYS A 165 -0.32 -22.95 7.85
C LYS A 165 0.66 -24.04 7.40
N GLY A 166 1.13 -24.00 6.16
CA GLY A 166 2.07 -25.00 5.64
C GLY A 166 3.53 -24.71 6.02
N PRO A 167 4.49 -25.45 5.43
CA PRO A 167 5.90 -25.27 5.76
C PRO A 167 6.42 -23.88 5.37
N TYR A 168 7.07 -23.22 6.33
CA TYR A 168 7.68 -21.89 6.15
C TYR A 168 8.72 -21.92 5.02
N GLY A 169 8.71 -20.91 4.15
CA GLY A 169 9.63 -20.84 2.99
C GLY A 169 9.39 -21.90 1.90
N SER A 170 8.34 -22.72 1.99
CA SER A 170 8.03 -23.69 0.91
C SER A 170 7.63 -22.99 -0.39
N TYR A 171 7.73 -23.71 -1.52
CA TYR A 171 7.31 -23.21 -2.83
C TYR A 171 5.90 -22.60 -2.82
N LYS A 172 4.95 -23.23 -2.11
CA LYS A 172 3.59 -22.70 -1.97
C LYS A 172 3.57 -21.39 -1.17
N HIS A 173 4.36 -21.28 -0.10
CA HIS A 173 4.45 -20.05 0.68
C HIS A 173 5.05 -18.90 -0.15
N LYS A 174 6.14 -19.18 -0.87
CA LYS A 174 6.77 -18.24 -1.81
C LYS A 174 5.80 -17.81 -2.90
N LYS A 175 5.01 -18.74 -3.46
CA LYS A 175 3.97 -18.42 -4.45
C LYS A 175 2.91 -17.46 -3.91
N LEU A 176 2.48 -17.64 -2.66
CA LEU A 176 1.53 -16.74 -2.01
C LEU A 176 2.12 -15.34 -1.81
N LEU A 177 3.39 -15.26 -1.36
CA LEU A 177 4.10 -13.97 -1.28
C LEU A 177 4.19 -13.29 -2.63
N TYR A 178 4.58 -14.02 -3.68
CA TYR A 178 4.71 -13.47 -5.02
C TYR A 178 3.39 -12.88 -5.53
N LEU A 179 2.29 -13.64 -5.43
CA LEU A 179 0.96 -13.16 -5.85
C LEU A 179 0.49 -11.96 -5.00
N CYS A 180 0.77 -11.97 -3.69
CA CYS A 180 0.48 -10.84 -2.81
C CYS A 180 1.25 -9.58 -3.24
N MET A 181 2.56 -9.68 -3.48
CA MET A 181 3.36 -8.55 -3.95
C MET A 181 2.91 -8.02 -5.31
N VAL A 182 2.51 -8.90 -6.24
CA VAL A 182 1.96 -8.48 -7.54
C VAL A 182 0.60 -7.78 -7.37
N SER A 183 -0.28 -8.29 -6.51
CA SER A 183 -1.55 -7.63 -6.18
C SER A 183 -1.33 -6.23 -5.61
N ILE A 184 -0.38 -6.09 -4.68
CA ILE A 184 0.03 -4.78 -4.13
C ILE A 184 0.57 -3.86 -5.24
N TYR A 185 1.46 -4.36 -6.09
CA TYR A 185 1.99 -3.58 -7.21
C TYR A 185 0.89 -3.05 -8.15
N ILE A 186 -0.13 -3.86 -8.44
CA ILE A 186 -1.30 -3.46 -9.25
C ILE A 186 -2.16 -2.42 -8.51
N LEU A 187 -2.33 -2.58 -7.20
CA LEU A 187 -3.05 -1.64 -6.36
C LEU A 187 -2.40 -0.25 -6.44
N GLU A 188 -1.10 -0.15 -6.10
CA GLU A 188 -0.38 1.14 -6.08
C GLU A 188 -0.21 1.72 -7.48
N GLY A 189 0.09 0.88 -8.47
CA GLY A 189 0.45 1.32 -9.81
C GLY A 189 -0.71 1.58 -10.76
N ILE A 190 -1.88 0.99 -10.50
CA ILE A 190 -3.03 1.07 -11.40
C ILE A 190 -4.26 1.59 -10.66
N ARG A 191 -4.69 0.89 -9.59
CA ARG A 191 -5.99 1.19 -8.95
C ARG A 191 -5.99 2.60 -8.34
N PHE A 192 -4.90 3.01 -7.69
CA PHE A 192 -4.76 4.38 -7.21
C PHE A 192 -4.65 5.41 -8.33
N TYR A 193 -3.87 5.16 -9.38
CA TYR A 193 -3.72 6.10 -10.49
C TYR A 193 -5.03 6.37 -11.23
N VAL A 194 -5.92 5.38 -11.35
CA VAL A 194 -7.28 5.57 -11.85
C VAL A 194 -8.07 6.52 -10.93
N SER A 195 -7.95 6.34 -9.61
CA SER A 195 -8.62 7.23 -8.64
C SER A 195 -8.07 8.66 -8.66
N PHE A 196 -6.77 8.83 -8.93
CA PHE A 196 -6.12 10.14 -9.03
C PHE A 196 -6.60 10.92 -10.24
N ALA A 197 -6.77 10.25 -11.39
CA ALA A 197 -7.35 10.85 -12.58
C ALA A 197 -8.74 11.44 -12.31
N CYS A 198 -9.61 10.72 -11.57
CA CYS A 198 -10.92 11.24 -11.16
C CYS A 198 -10.82 12.49 -10.29
N SER A 199 -9.92 12.50 -9.31
CA SER A 199 -9.71 13.65 -8.41
C SER A 199 -9.16 14.88 -9.14
N TRP A 200 -8.19 14.69 -10.05
CA TRP A 200 -7.62 15.80 -10.82
C TRP A 200 -8.55 16.32 -11.92
N ALA A 201 -9.50 15.51 -12.41
CA ALA A 201 -10.52 16.00 -13.34
C ALA A 201 -11.34 17.15 -12.76
N PHE A 202 -11.66 17.12 -11.45
CA PHE A 202 -12.29 18.25 -10.77
C PHE A 202 -11.36 19.46 -10.67
N ALA A 203 -10.06 19.22 -10.40
CA ALA A 203 -9.06 20.26 -10.28
C ALA A 203 -8.84 21.04 -11.57
N GLU A 204 -8.87 20.36 -12.73
CA GLU A 204 -8.80 20.99 -14.05
C GLU A 204 -9.98 21.96 -14.30
N LEU A 205 -11.12 21.71 -13.65
CA LEU A 205 -12.29 22.59 -13.66
C LEU A 205 -12.26 23.66 -12.54
N LYS A 206 -11.12 23.78 -11.84
CA LYS A 206 -10.91 24.69 -10.70
C LYS A 206 -11.88 24.44 -9.53
N GLN A 207 -12.27 23.18 -9.35
CA GLN A 207 -13.11 22.69 -8.27
C GLN A 207 -12.32 21.71 -7.39
N MET A 208 -12.63 21.65 -6.10
CA MET A 208 -12.04 20.67 -5.17
C MET A 208 -10.49 20.73 -5.13
N GLU A 209 -9.94 21.95 -5.21
CA GLU A 209 -8.49 22.18 -5.30
C GLU A 209 -7.74 21.76 -4.02
N GLY A 210 -8.40 21.80 -2.85
CA GLY A 210 -7.84 21.30 -1.59
C GLY A 210 -7.62 19.79 -1.64
N ASN A 211 -8.66 19.03 -2.03
CA ASN A 211 -8.57 17.60 -2.33
C ASN A 211 -7.45 17.33 -3.35
N ALA A 212 -7.38 18.08 -4.46
CA ALA A 212 -6.36 17.88 -5.48
C ALA A 212 -4.92 18.04 -4.95
N LYS A 213 -4.69 18.97 -4.02
CA LYS A 213 -3.39 19.14 -3.34
C LYS A 213 -3.06 17.94 -2.46
N ILE A 214 -4.02 17.44 -1.68
CA ILE A 214 -3.85 16.21 -0.88
C ILE A 214 -3.52 15.03 -1.80
N ILE A 215 -4.32 14.80 -2.84
CA ILE A 215 -4.11 13.71 -3.80
C ILE A 215 -2.76 13.82 -4.52
N LYS A 216 -2.25 15.03 -4.77
CA LYS A 216 -0.90 15.22 -5.32
C LYS A 216 0.19 14.72 -4.38
N LEU A 217 0.04 14.90 -3.06
CA LEU A 217 0.98 14.39 -2.07
C LEU A 217 0.89 12.88 -1.96
N ILE A 218 -0.32 12.33 -1.89
CA ILE A 218 -0.56 10.87 -1.92
C ILE A 218 0.07 10.24 -3.16
N ALA A 219 -0.21 10.77 -4.36
CA ALA A 219 0.35 10.24 -5.60
C ALA A 219 1.89 10.31 -5.68
N ARG A 220 2.51 11.30 -5.02
CA ARG A 220 3.98 11.38 -4.90
C ARG A 220 4.51 10.25 -4.02
N ASP A 221 3.81 9.92 -2.95
CA ASP A 221 4.15 8.83 -2.05
C ASP A 221 3.90 7.46 -2.73
N GLU A 222 2.77 7.31 -3.44
CA GLU A 222 2.45 6.08 -4.21
C GLU A 222 3.47 5.71 -5.27
N ASN A 223 4.15 6.70 -5.85
CA ASN A 223 5.26 6.41 -6.75
C ASN A 223 6.40 5.64 -6.04
N LEU A 224 6.67 5.97 -4.76
CA LEU A 224 7.65 5.25 -3.97
C LEU A 224 7.13 3.87 -3.54
N HIS A 225 5.85 3.72 -3.20
CA HIS A 225 5.23 2.43 -2.88
C HIS A 225 5.25 1.48 -4.09
N LEU A 226 4.91 2.00 -5.27
CA LEU A 226 5.03 1.30 -6.56
C LEU A 226 6.48 0.90 -6.84
N SER A 227 7.43 1.81 -6.63
CA SER A 227 8.86 1.51 -6.80
C SER A 227 9.33 0.45 -5.79
N ALA A 228 8.88 0.50 -4.54
CA ALA A 228 9.20 -0.49 -3.52
C ALA A 228 8.70 -1.89 -3.90
N SER A 229 7.41 -2.02 -4.21
CA SER A 229 6.81 -3.30 -4.62
C SER A 229 7.48 -3.88 -5.87
N LEU A 230 7.75 -3.07 -6.90
CA LEU A 230 8.46 -3.50 -8.11
C LEU A 230 9.85 -4.04 -7.79
N ASN A 231 10.61 -3.33 -6.96
CA ASN A 231 11.99 -3.72 -6.65
C ASN A 231 12.05 -4.93 -5.72
N ILE A 232 11.07 -5.11 -4.83
CA ILE A 232 10.89 -6.35 -4.07
C ILE A 232 10.67 -7.51 -5.05
N ILE A 233 9.69 -7.41 -5.96
CA ILE A 233 9.39 -8.47 -6.95
C ILE A 233 10.62 -8.83 -7.79
N LYS A 234 11.35 -7.83 -8.31
CA LYS A 234 12.57 -8.04 -9.09
C LYS A 234 13.66 -8.74 -8.27
N THR A 235 13.82 -8.38 -7.01
CA THR A 235 14.82 -8.98 -6.12
C THR A 235 14.47 -10.42 -5.79
N LEU A 236 13.18 -10.72 -5.53
CA LEU A 236 12.69 -12.09 -5.32
C LEU A 236 13.07 -13.01 -6.51
N ILE A 237 12.76 -12.58 -7.74
CA ILE A 237 13.06 -13.33 -8.96
C ILE A 237 14.57 -13.51 -9.18
N LYS A 238 15.36 -12.48 -8.86
CA LYS A 238 16.81 -12.49 -9.08
C LYS A 238 17.54 -13.41 -8.11
N ASP A 239 17.16 -13.39 -6.84
CA ASP A 239 17.96 -14.00 -5.78
C ASP A 239 17.57 -15.46 -5.52
N ASP A 240 16.38 -15.90 -5.94
CA ASP A 240 15.87 -17.24 -5.67
C ASP A 240 15.13 -17.84 -6.88
N LYS A 241 15.67 -18.98 -7.37
CA LYS A 241 15.17 -19.71 -8.55
C LYS A 241 13.73 -20.21 -8.41
N ASP A 242 13.25 -20.41 -7.18
CA ASP A 242 11.84 -20.74 -6.97
C ASP A 242 10.95 -19.59 -7.46
N PHE A 243 11.30 -18.33 -7.19
CA PHE A 243 10.52 -17.18 -7.64
C PHE A 243 10.58 -16.97 -9.15
N GLU A 244 11.71 -17.25 -9.78
CA GLU A 244 11.81 -17.27 -11.25
C GLU A 244 10.79 -18.24 -11.85
N LYS A 245 10.71 -19.47 -11.31
CA LYS A 245 9.73 -20.47 -11.75
C LYS A 245 8.30 -20.08 -11.37
N ILE A 246 8.06 -19.55 -10.17
CA ILE A 246 6.74 -19.11 -9.72
C ILE A 246 6.19 -18.02 -10.65
N LYS A 247 7.02 -17.06 -11.08
CA LYS A 247 6.65 -16.01 -12.03
C LYS A 247 6.08 -16.62 -13.32
N ASP A 248 6.72 -17.66 -13.85
CA ASP A 248 6.24 -18.37 -15.05
C ASP A 248 4.97 -19.20 -14.75
N ASP A 249 4.97 -19.99 -13.67
CA ASP A 249 3.84 -20.84 -13.24
C ASP A 249 2.56 -20.06 -12.90
N THR A 250 2.69 -18.76 -12.60
CA THR A 250 1.58 -17.89 -12.20
C THR A 250 1.20 -16.86 -13.25
N TYR A 251 1.81 -16.88 -14.44
CA TYR A 251 1.58 -15.88 -15.49
C TYR A 251 0.09 -15.64 -15.76
N ASP A 252 -0.69 -16.69 -16.03
CA ASP A 252 -2.14 -16.56 -16.30
C ASP A 252 -2.93 -16.08 -15.09
N GLN A 253 -2.49 -16.41 -13.86
CA GLN A 253 -3.12 -15.92 -12.63
C GLN A 253 -2.86 -14.43 -12.47
N VAL A 254 -1.63 -13.99 -12.73
CA VAL A 254 -1.21 -12.58 -12.68
C VAL A 254 -1.96 -11.76 -13.73
N MET A 255 -2.09 -12.25 -14.96
CA MET A 255 -2.81 -11.53 -16.02
C MET A 255 -4.27 -11.25 -15.64
N LYS A 256 -4.93 -12.18 -14.95
CA LYS A 256 -6.30 -11.98 -14.45
C LYS A 256 -6.40 -10.90 -13.36
N LEU A 257 -5.32 -10.56 -12.65
CA LEU A 257 -5.34 -9.49 -11.66
C LEU A 257 -5.41 -8.09 -12.29
N PHE A 258 -5.11 -7.98 -13.59
CA PHE A 258 -5.20 -6.74 -14.36
C PHE A 258 -6.58 -6.55 -15.03
N GLU A 259 -7.41 -7.59 -15.07
CA GLU A 259 -8.79 -7.54 -15.57
C GLU A 259 -9.72 -6.90 -14.53
#